data_AF-B4FLJ2-F1
#
_entry.id   AF-B4FLJ2-F1
#
_cell.length_a   1.000
_cell.length_b   1.000
_cell.length_c   1.000
_cell.angle_alpha   90.00
_cell.angle_beta   90.00
_cell.angle_gamma   90.00
#
_symmetry.space_group_name_H-M   'P 1'
#
loop_
_entity.id
_entity.type
_entity.pdbx_description
1 polymer ?
#
loop_
_entity_poly.entity_id
_entity_poly.type
_entity_poly.pdbx_seq_one_letter_code
_entity_poly.pdbx_strand_id
1 'polypeptide(L)'
;MPSASGPVAVASAPAPVKSAPSLAVGISPDLYPTEDDLPYEEEILREPFKLKGWWRYLVARATAPFAKRAVIYERALKALPGSYKLWHAYLRDRLDHARPHPIDHPAYSSLNNTFERALATMHKMPRVWVLYLTSLLDQRLLTRARRAFDRALRALPVTQHDRIWPLYLRLASLPACPVETSLRVFRRYLQFDPSHAEDFINFLISANHWQEAANRLASVLNDDGFRSVKGKTRHQLWLELCEILTKHADEVAGLKVDAILRGGIRKFTDEVGKLWTSLADYYVRRGLFEKARDVFEEGVSSVVTVKEFSVVFEAYTQFEQSMLAAKLEAAEEEGAEDENEGGGRKSGMDKLSKKFLNEFWLNDEDDTDLRMARFERLLDRRPELLSSVLLRQNPHNVEEWHRCDLL
;
A
#
# COMPACT_ATOMS: atom_id res chain seq x y z
N MET A 1 -9.39 -77.46 50.50
CA MET A 1 -10.75 -78.06 50.58
C MET A 1 -11.75 -76.98 50.18
N PRO A 2 -12.75 -77.27 49.32
CA PRO A 2 -12.62 -77.04 47.87
C PRO A 2 -13.75 -76.20 47.22
N SER A 3 -13.55 -75.92 45.91
CA SER A 3 -14.55 -75.70 44.84
C SER A 3 -15.26 -74.34 44.78
N ALA A 4 -15.57 -73.73 43.62
CA ALA A 4 -15.64 -74.26 42.26
C ALA A 4 -15.38 -73.16 41.21
N SER A 5 -14.82 -73.62 40.10
CA SER A 5 -14.57 -72.97 38.81
C SER A 5 -15.85 -72.65 38.04
N GLY A 6 -15.94 -71.44 37.47
CA GLY A 6 -16.86 -71.07 36.37
C GLY A 6 -16.07 -70.83 35.07
N PRO A 7 -16.66 -71.04 33.88
CA PRO A 7 -15.91 -71.33 32.66
C PRO A 7 -15.36 -70.08 31.96
N VAL A 8 -14.19 -70.29 31.35
CA VAL A 8 -13.47 -69.38 30.46
C VAL A 8 -14.29 -69.08 29.21
N ALA A 9 -14.66 -67.81 29.03
CA ALA A 9 -15.13 -67.30 27.75
C ALA A 9 -13.91 -66.90 26.90
N VAL A 10 -13.73 -67.66 25.82
CA VAL A 10 -12.70 -67.48 24.80
C VAL A 10 -12.87 -66.11 24.13
N ALA A 11 -11.83 -65.27 24.21
CA ALA A 11 -11.72 -64.04 23.45
C ALA A 11 -11.65 -64.36 21.95
N SER A 12 -12.65 -63.97 21.17
CA SER A 12 -12.59 -64.04 19.71
C SER A 12 -11.69 -62.92 19.19
N ALA A 13 -10.69 -63.31 18.40
CA ALA A 13 -9.80 -62.43 17.65
C ALA A 13 -10.56 -61.46 16.72
N PRO A 14 -9.99 -60.27 16.43
CA PRO A 14 -10.58 -59.32 15.49
C PRO A 14 -10.54 -59.88 14.06
N ALA A 15 -11.68 -59.76 13.36
CA ALA A 15 -11.86 -60.18 11.99
C ALA A 15 -10.89 -59.45 11.03
N PRO A 16 -10.43 -60.12 9.95
CA PRO A 16 -9.47 -59.53 9.02
C PRO A 16 -10.12 -58.43 8.19
N VAL A 17 -9.37 -57.35 8.03
CA VAL A 17 -9.61 -56.22 7.15
C VAL A 17 -10.01 -56.75 5.76
N LYS A 18 -11.27 -56.51 5.38
CA LYS A 18 -11.73 -56.73 4.01
C LYS A 18 -10.93 -55.80 3.09
N SER A 19 -10.17 -56.42 2.21
CA SER A 19 -9.50 -55.83 1.07
C SER A 19 -10.44 -54.88 0.32
N ALA A 20 -9.96 -53.65 0.12
CA ALA A 20 -10.61 -52.69 -0.74
C ALA A 20 -10.75 -53.26 -2.16
N PRO A 21 -11.96 -53.30 -2.75
CA PRO A 21 -12.07 -53.53 -4.18
C PRO A 21 -11.60 -52.27 -4.91
N SER A 22 -10.80 -52.50 -5.94
CA SER A 22 -10.30 -51.53 -6.90
C SER A 22 -11.37 -50.53 -7.35
N LEU A 23 -11.01 -49.25 -7.35
CA LEU A 23 -11.78 -48.13 -7.90
C LEU A 23 -12.01 -48.35 -9.40
N ALA A 24 -13.08 -49.07 -9.75
CA ALA A 24 -13.67 -48.96 -11.06
C ALA A 24 -14.14 -47.52 -11.24
N VAL A 25 -13.64 -46.85 -12.29
CA VAL A 25 -14.16 -45.56 -12.77
C VAL A 25 -15.51 -45.82 -13.44
N GLY A 26 -16.49 -46.24 -12.63
CA GLY A 26 -17.89 -46.37 -12.98
C GLY A 26 -18.66 -45.26 -12.29
N ILE A 27 -19.52 -44.57 -13.04
CA ILE A 27 -20.48 -43.63 -12.45
C ILE A 27 -21.34 -44.43 -11.47
N SER A 28 -21.49 -43.96 -10.23
CA SER A 28 -22.30 -44.65 -9.21
C SER A 28 -23.71 -44.92 -9.76
N PRO A 29 -24.27 -46.13 -9.56
CA PRO A 29 -25.58 -46.50 -10.10
C PRO A 29 -26.73 -45.60 -9.62
N ASP A 30 -26.55 -44.93 -8.48
CA ASP A 30 -27.50 -43.95 -7.96
C ASP A 30 -27.66 -42.72 -8.86
N LEU A 31 -26.72 -42.47 -9.76
CA LEU A 31 -26.69 -41.32 -10.67
C LEU A 31 -27.33 -41.62 -12.04
N TYR A 32 -27.83 -42.84 -12.27
CA TYR A 32 -28.55 -43.17 -13.50
C TYR A 32 -29.93 -42.48 -13.56
N PRO A 33 -30.46 -42.24 -14.78
CA PRO A 33 -31.80 -41.68 -14.96
C PRO A 33 -32.85 -42.54 -14.27
N THR A 34 -33.72 -41.91 -13.50
CA THR A 34 -34.89 -42.54 -12.86
C THR A 34 -36.04 -42.64 -13.87
N GLU A 35 -37.09 -43.43 -13.62
CA GLU A 35 -38.23 -43.57 -14.54
C GLU A 35 -38.86 -42.21 -14.93
N ASP A 36 -38.93 -41.28 -13.98
CA ASP A 36 -39.35 -39.89 -14.16
C ASP A 36 -38.48 -39.07 -15.14
N ASP A 37 -37.24 -39.51 -15.42
CA ASP A 37 -36.30 -38.86 -16.36
C ASP A 37 -36.50 -39.32 -17.80
N LEU A 38 -37.13 -40.48 -18.03
CA LEU A 38 -37.27 -41.11 -19.35
C LEU A 38 -37.89 -40.19 -20.41
N PRO A 39 -38.95 -39.40 -20.13
CA PRO A 39 -39.52 -38.49 -21.14
C PRO A 39 -38.52 -37.44 -21.62
N TYR A 40 -37.68 -36.94 -20.72
CA TYR A 40 -36.66 -35.94 -21.04
C TYR A 40 -35.45 -36.57 -21.75
N GLU A 41 -35.08 -37.80 -21.38
CA GLU A 41 -34.02 -38.56 -22.05
C GLU A 41 -34.39 -38.87 -23.51
N GLU A 42 -35.64 -39.24 -23.78
CA GLU A 42 -36.14 -39.44 -25.15
C GLU A 42 -36.11 -38.14 -25.97
N GLU A 43 -36.52 -37.01 -25.38
CA GLU A 43 -36.43 -35.70 -26.04
C GLU A 43 -34.98 -35.30 -26.35
N ILE A 44 -34.05 -35.57 -25.43
CA ILE A 44 -32.63 -35.27 -25.60
C ILE A 44 -31.99 -36.17 -26.66
N LEU A 45 -32.37 -37.45 -26.72
CA LEU A 45 -31.88 -38.37 -27.75
C LEU A 45 -32.37 -37.99 -29.14
N ARG A 46 -33.62 -37.49 -29.26
CA ARG A 46 -34.19 -37.02 -30.52
C ARG A 46 -33.55 -35.72 -31.02
N GLU A 47 -33.33 -34.76 -30.14
CA GLU A 47 -32.75 -33.45 -30.50
C GLU A 47 -31.58 -33.03 -29.57
N PRO A 48 -30.40 -33.67 -29.66
CA PRO A 48 -29.27 -33.39 -28.74
C PRO A 48 -28.76 -31.95 -28.79
N PHE A 49 -28.89 -31.27 -29.93
CA PHE A 49 -28.36 -29.92 -30.15
C PHE A 49 -29.33 -28.80 -29.74
N LYS A 50 -30.49 -29.12 -29.16
CA LYS A 50 -31.49 -28.11 -28.80
C LYS A 50 -31.40 -27.73 -27.33
N LEU A 51 -31.01 -26.49 -27.08
CA LEU A 51 -30.88 -25.94 -25.72
C LEU A 51 -32.17 -26.07 -24.87
N LYS A 52 -33.34 -25.95 -25.50
CA LYS A 52 -34.63 -25.97 -24.78
C LYS A 52 -34.92 -27.31 -24.09
N GLY A 53 -34.55 -28.44 -24.72
CA GLY A 53 -34.75 -29.78 -24.15
C GLY A 53 -33.91 -29.98 -22.89
N TRP A 54 -32.61 -29.71 -23.00
CA TRP A 54 -31.69 -29.73 -21.86
C TRP A 54 -32.12 -28.78 -20.73
N TRP A 55 -32.60 -27.59 -21.06
CA TRP A 55 -33.04 -26.62 -20.06
C TRP A 55 -34.28 -27.08 -19.30
N ARG A 56 -35.28 -27.65 -20.00
CA ARG A 56 -36.48 -28.22 -19.35
C ARG A 56 -36.10 -29.35 -18.40
N TYR A 57 -35.19 -30.22 -18.84
CA TYR A 57 -34.70 -31.33 -18.03
C TYR A 57 -34.02 -30.84 -16.74
N LEU A 58 -33.18 -29.82 -16.84
CA LEU A 58 -32.51 -29.20 -15.68
C LEU A 58 -33.49 -28.49 -14.73
N VAL A 59 -34.53 -27.83 -15.27
CA VAL A 59 -35.56 -27.17 -14.45
C VAL A 59 -36.41 -28.21 -13.71
N ALA A 60 -36.79 -29.31 -14.38
CA ALA A 60 -37.54 -30.40 -13.76
C ALA A 60 -36.74 -31.05 -12.61
N ARG A 61 -35.40 -31.06 -12.71
CA ARG A 61 -34.49 -31.60 -11.69
C ARG A 61 -33.81 -30.54 -10.84
N ALA A 62 -34.44 -29.37 -10.68
CA ALA A 62 -33.89 -28.29 -9.85
C ALA A 62 -33.72 -28.69 -8.37
N THR A 63 -34.54 -29.59 -7.82
CA THR A 63 -34.47 -30.05 -6.42
C THR A 63 -33.54 -31.25 -6.21
N ALA A 64 -33.01 -31.85 -7.28
CA ALA A 64 -32.19 -33.05 -7.19
C ALA A 64 -30.79 -32.77 -6.61
N PRO A 65 -30.11 -33.78 -6.02
CA PRO A 65 -28.75 -33.64 -5.51
C PRO A 65 -27.79 -33.13 -6.58
N PHE A 66 -26.82 -32.31 -6.16
CA PHE A 66 -25.85 -31.66 -7.03
C PHE A 66 -25.13 -32.64 -7.98
N ALA A 67 -24.76 -33.83 -7.50
CA ALA A 67 -24.07 -34.84 -8.31
C ALA A 67 -24.91 -35.31 -9.52
N LYS A 68 -26.23 -35.50 -9.36
CA LYS A 68 -27.13 -35.86 -10.47
C LYS A 68 -27.25 -34.73 -11.48
N ARG A 69 -27.47 -33.50 -11.00
CA ARG A 69 -27.54 -32.31 -11.87
C ARG A 69 -26.23 -32.09 -12.64
N ALA A 70 -25.08 -32.32 -12.00
CA ALA A 70 -23.78 -32.20 -12.63
C ALA A 70 -23.58 -33.17 -13.81
N VAL A 71 -24.06 -34.41 -13.72
CA VAL A 71 -24.01 -35.37 -14.83
C VAL A 71 -24.85 -34.86 -16.01
N ILE A 72 -26.04 -34.33 -15.73
CA ILE A 72 -26.92 -33.74 -16.76
C ILE A 72 -26.22 -32.55 -17.43
N TYR A 73 -25.61 -31.65 -16.66
CA TYR A 73 -24.84 -30.52 -17.20
C TYR A 73 -23.66 -30.98 -18.05
N GLU A 74 -22.86 -31.97 -17.61
CA GLU A 74 -21.72 -32.47 -18.38
C GLU A 74 -22.16 -33.12 -19.70
N ARG A 75 -23.31 -33.80 -19.71
CA ARG A 75 -23.90 -34.35 -20.94
C ARG A 75 -24.40 -33.23 -21.88
N ALA A 76 -25.10 -32.24 -21.32
CA ALA A 76 -25.57 -31.09 -22.08
C ALA A 76 -24.42 -30.29 -22.71
N LEU A 77 -23.31 -30.13 -21.98
CA LEU A 77 -22.13 -29.40 -22.43
C LEU A 77 -21.28 -30.18 -23.45
N LYS A 78 -21.33 -31.52 -23.45
CA LYS A 78 -20.77 -32.34 -24.53
C LYS A 78 -21.53 -32.15 -25.84
N ALA A 79 -22.85 -32.04 -25.78
CA ALA A 79 -23.68 -31.78 -26.96
C ALA A 79 -23.61 -30.30 -27.42
N LEU A 80 -23.53 -29.36 -26.47
CA LEU A 80 -23.56 -27.91 -26.71
C LEU A 80 -22.41 -27.17 -25.99
N PRO A 81 -21.16 -27.30 -26.49
CA PRO A 81 -19.98 -26.74 -25.83
C PRO A 81 -19.92 -25.21 -25.82
N GLY A 82 -20.64 -24.54 -26.71
CA GLY A 82 -20.67 -23.08 -26.83
C GLY A 82 -21.83 -22.38 -26.09
N SER A 83 -22.72 -23.12 -25.41
CA SER A 83 -23.89 -22.52 -24.79
C SER A 83 -23.53 -21.77 -23.50
N TYR A 84 -23.53 -20.43 -23.57
CA TYR A 84 -23.29 -19.57 -22.40
C TYR A 84 -24.27 -19.85 -21.26
N LYS A 85 -25.56 -20.06 -21.56
CA LYS A 85 -26.59 -20.25 -20.53
C LYS A 85 -26.34 -21.52 -19.70
N LEU A 86 -25.96 -22.62 -20.36
CA LEU A 86 -25.68 -23.90 -19.69
C LEU A 86 -24.42 -23.80 -18.84
N TRP A 87 -23.33 -23.28 -19.41
CA TRP A 87 -22.09 -23.10 -18.66
C TRP A 87 -22.26 -22.17 -17.47
N HIS A 88 -22.93 -21.03 -17.65
CA HIS A 88 -23.10 -20.06 -16.57
C HIS A 88 -23.97 -20.63 -15.43
N ALA A 89 -25.04 -21.35 -15.74
CA ALA A 89 -25.85 -22.03 -14.74
C ALA A 89 -25.05 -23.13 -14.02
N TYR A 90 -24.32 -23.95 -14.77
CA TYR A 90 -23.49 -25.02 -14.20
C TYR A 90 -22.39 -24.48 -13.28
N LEU A 91 -21.68 -23.42 -13.68
CA LEU A 91 -20.63 -22.81 -12.89
C LEU A 91 -21.16 -22.17 -11.60
N ARG A 92 -22.35 -21.55 -11.64
CA ARG A 92 -23.00 -21.04 -10.42
C ARG A 92 -23.38 -22.18 -9.48
N ASP A 93 -23.98 -23.24 -10.01
CA ASP A 93 -24.39 -24.39 -9.19
C ASP A 93 -23.18 -25.08 -8.54
N ARG A 94 -22.07 -25.20 -9.28
CA ARG A 94 -20.78 -25.67 -8.77
C ARG A 94 -20.21 -24.76 -7.69
N LEU A 95 -20.33 -23.43 -7.84
CA LEU A 95 -19.91 -22.47 -6.82
C LEU A 95 -20.74 -22.61 -5.54
N ASP A 96 -22.06 -22.68 -5.66
CA ASP A 96 -22.96 -22.83 -4.51
C ASP A 96 -22.69 -24.13 -3.76
N HIS A 97 -22.34 -25.21 -4.47
CA HIS A 97 -21.91 -26.46 -3.86
C HIS A 97 -20.52 -26.37 -3.18
N ALA A 98 -19.58 -25.61 -3.74
CA ALA A 98 -18.23 -25.45 -3.18
C ALA A 98 -18.18 -24.52 -1.96
N ARG A 99 -19.02 -23.48 -1.91
CA ARG A 99 -19.09 -22.47 -0.82
C ARG A 99 -19.09 -23.03 0.61
N PRO A 100 -19.89 -24.05 0.97
CA PRO A 100 -19.92 -24.56 2.34
C PRO A 100 -18.67 -25.36 2.73
N HIS A 101 -17.81 -25.72 1.78
CA HIS A 101 -16.61 -26.51 2.04
C HIS A 101 -15.41 -25.62 2.40
N PRO A 102 -14.45 -26.11 3.21
CA PRO A 102 -13.17 -25.45 3.42
C PRO A 102 -12.40 -25.24 2.10
N ILE A 103 -11.54 -24.22 2.06
CA ILE A 103 -10.79 -23.81 0.86
C ILE A 103 -9.90 -24.95 0.33
N ASP A 104 -9.36 -25.81 1.21
CA ASP A 104 -8.49 -26.93 0.84
C ASP A 104 -9.24 -28.15 0.29
N HIS A 105 -10.58 -28.13 0.28
CA HIS A 105 -11.37 -29.26 -0.18
C HIS A 105 -11.23 -29.50 -1.69
N PRO A 106 -11.15 -30.76 -2.17
CA PRO A 106 -11.02 -31.09 -3.60
C PRO A 106 -12.12 -30.52 -4.49
N ALA A 107 -13.26 -30.13 -3.93
CA ALA A 107 -14.32 -29.42 -4.65
C ALA A 107 -13.80 -28.14 -5.33
N TYR A 108 -12.95 -27.35 -4.69
CA TYR A 108 -12.38 -26.14 -5.28
C TYR A 108 -11.41 -26.45 -6.43
N SER A 109 -10.63 -27.52 -6.32
CA SER A 109 -9.78 -27.99 -7.43
C SER A 109 -10.64 -28.41 -8.63
N SER A 110 -11.71 -29.18 -8.38
CA SER A 110 -12.65 -29.59 -9.42
C SER A 110 -13.34 -28.39 -10.09
N LEU A 111 -13.74 -27.40 -9.29
CA LEU A 111 -14.37 -26.16 -9.74
C LEU A 111 -13.40 -25.34 -10.61
N ASN A 112 -12.15 -25.22 -10.18
CA ASN A 112 -11.13 -24.53 -10.96
C ASN A 112 -10.90 -25.20 -12.33
N ASN A 113 -10.95 -26.54 -12.40
CA ASN A 113 -10.85 -27.28 -13.65
C ASN A 113 -12.08 -27.09 -14.56
N THR A 114 -13.29 -27.03 -13.99
CA THR A 114 -14.50 -26.73 -14.79
C THR A 114 -14.48 -25.31 -15.34
N PHE A 115 -13.97 -24.33 -14.59
CA PHE A 115 -13.75 -22.97 -15.11
C PHE A 115 -12.74 -22.93 -16.25
N GLU A 116 -11.59 -23.61 -16.13
CA GLU A 116 -10.59 -23.65 -17.23
C GLU A 116 -11.18 -24.32 -18.49
N ARG A 117 -11.99 -25.38 -18.33
CA ARG A 117 -12.75 -25.98 -19.45
C ARG A 117 -13.75 -25.02 -20.07
N ALA A 118 -14.52 -24.29 -19.25
CA ALA A 118 -15.50 -23.33 -19.73
C ALA A 118 -14.84 -22.19 -20.53
N LEU A 119 -13.67 -21.72 -20.06
CA LEU A 119 -12.91 -20.66 -20.71
C LEU A 119 -12.29 -21.09 -22.03
N ALA A 120 -12.02 -22.38 -22.25
CA ALA A 120 -11.55 -22.88 -23.54
C ALA A 120 -12.54 -22.57 -24.67
N THR A 121 -13.85 -22.69 -24.41
CA THR A 121 -14.89 -22.42 -25.42
C THR A 121 -15.44 -21.00 -25.34
N MET A 122 -15.46 -20.37 -24.15
CA MET A 122 -16.11 -19.08 -23.91
C MET A 122 -15.18 -17.95 -23.43
N HIS A 123 -13.93 -17.94 -23.86
CA HIS A 123 -12.93 -16.93 -23.46
C HIS A 123 -13.36 -15.47 -23.70
N LYS A 124 -14.32 -15.18 -24.59
CA LYS A 124 -14.80 -13.80 -24.87
C LYS A 124 -15.90 -13.31 -23.92
N MET A 125 -16.36 -14.12 -22.97
CA MET A 125 -17.54 -13.80 -22.14
C MET A 125 -17.15 -13.21 -20.76
N PRO A 126 -17.41 -11.91 -20.48
CA PRO A 126 -16.91 -11.23 -19.28
C PRO A 126 -17.46 -11.79 -17.97
N ARG A 127 -18.73 -12.20 -17.97
CA ARG A 127 -19.40 -12.67 -16.75
C ARG A 127 -18.81 -13.97 -16.22
N VAL A 128 -18.32 -14.83 -17.11
CA VAL A 128 -17.64 -16.08 -16.72
C VAL A 128 -16.28 -15.75 -16.08
N TRP A 129 -15.54 -14.80 -16.66
CA TRP A 129 -14.29 -14.31 -16.08
C TRP A 129 -14.51 -13.68 -14.71
N VAL A 130 -15.49 -12.80 -14.55
CA VAL A 130 -15.80 -12.18 -13.25
C VAL A 130 -16.07 -13.26 -12.19
N LEU A 131 -16.91 -14.25 -12.48
CA LEU A 131 -17.17 -15.35 -11.54
C LEU A 131 -15.91 -16.16 -11.20
N TYR A 132 -15.09 -16.46 -12.21
CA TYR A 132 -13.85 -17.20 -11.99
C TYR A 132 -12.87 -16.42 -11.12
N LEU A 133 -12.65 -15.15 -11.46
CA LEU A 133 -11.73 -14.26 -10.75
C LEU A 133 -12.18 -14.01 -9.31
N THR A 134 -13.47 -13.80 -9.05
CA THR A 134 -14.00 -13.69 -7.69
C THR A 134 -13.76 -14.97 -6.89
N SER A 135 -13.99 -16.14 -7.48
CA SER A 135 -13.77 -17.41 -6.79
C SER A 135 -12.29 -17.65 -6.46
N LEU A 136 -11.37 -17.18 -7.30
CA LEU A 136 -9.94 -17.27 -7.06
C LEU A 136 -9.47 -16.28 -5.97
N LEU A 137 -10.11 -15.11 -5.87
CA LEU A 137 -9.88 -14.16 -4.78
C LEU A 137 -10.27 -14.76 -3.43
N ASP A 138 -11.43 -15.41 -3.37
CA ASP A 138 -11.92 -16.05 -2.14
C ASP A 138 -11.00 -17.21 -1.71
N GLN A 139 -10.46 -17.96 -2.68
CA GLN A 139 -9.47 -19.03 -2.43
C GLN A 139 -8.06 -18.52 -2.07
N ARG A 140 -7.77 -17.22 -2.24
CA ARG A 140 -6.45 -16.59 -2.00
C ARG A 140 -5.27 -17.23 -2.76
N LEU A 141 -5.52 -17.88 -3.90
CA LEU A 141 -4.48 -18.48 -4.74
C LEU A 141 -3.79 -17.41 -5.62
N LEU A 142 -2.89 -16.62 -5.04
CA LEU A 142 -2.35 -15.39 -5.64
C LEU A 142 -1.67 -15.59 -7.02
N THR A 143 -0.83 -16.61 -7.17
CA THR A 143 -0.10 -16.86 -8.41
C THR A 143 -1.04 -17.26 -9.55
N ARG A 144 -2.03 -18.10 -9.23
CA ARG A 144 -3.07 -18.53 -10.17
C ARG A 144 -4.00 -17.37 -10.52
N ALA A 145 -4.45 -16.62 -9.51
CA ALA A 145 -5.26 -15.43 -9.68
C ALA A 145 -4.58 -14.43 -10.63
N ARG A 146 -3.30 -14.07 -10.38
CA ARG A 146 -2.54 -13.15 -11.24
C ARG A 146 -2.51 -13.61 -12.70
N ARG A 147 -2.18 -14.89 -12.95
CA ARG A 147 -2.16 -15.46 -14.31
C ARG A 147 -3.55 -15.45 -14.95
N ALA A 148 -4.61 -15.70 -14.18
CA ALA A 148 -5.98 -15.65 -14.65
C ALA A 148 -6.43 -14.22 -15.00
N PHE A 149 -6.09 -13.22 -14.18
CA PHE A 149 -6.33 -11.80 -14.46
C PHE A 149 -5.62 -11.36 -15.75
N ASP A 150 -4.35 -11.73 -15.92
CA ASP A 150 -3.59 -11.44 -17.14
C ASP A 150 -4.20 -12.13 -18.38
N ARG A 151 -4.72 -13.35 -18.22
CA ARG A 151 -5.41 -14.06 -19.30
C ARG A 151 -6.75 -13.41 -19.65
N ALA A 152 -7.51 -12.95 -18.64
CA ALA A 152 -8.77 -12.25 -18.82
C ALA A 152 -8.58 -10.96 -19.62
N LEU A 153 -7.60 -10.12 -19.24
CA LEU A 153 -7.34 -8.85 -19.92
C LEU A 153 -6.85 -9.03 -21.38
N ARG A 154 -6.19 -10.16 -21.70
CA ARG A 154 -5.84 -10.51 -23.09
C ARG A 154 -7.03 -11.02 -23.89
N ALA A 155 -7.95 -11.73 -23.25
CA ALA A 155 -9.08 -12.37 -23.93
C ALA A 155 -10.25 -11.40 -24.17
N LEU A 156 -10.39 -10.37 -23.33
CA LEU A 156 -11.52 -9.44 -23.34
C LEU A 156 -11.15 -8.10 -24.01
N PRO A 157 -12.07 -7.51 -24.79
CA PRO A 157 -11.93 -6.15 -25.30
C PRO A 157 -11.73 -5.11 -24.19
N VAL A 158 -11.01 -4.04 -24.51
CA VAL A 158 -10.67 -2.93 -23.59
C VAL A 158 -11.90 -2.31 -22.94
N THR A 159 -13.03 -2.22 -23.66
CA THR A 159 -14.31 -1.70 -23.16
C THR A 159 -14.91 -2.50 -21.98
N GLN A 160 -14.37 -3.68 -21.69
CA GLN A 160 -14.85 -4.56 -20.62
C GLN A 160 -13.85 -4.64 -19.45
N HIS A 161 -12.69 -3.98 -19.58
CA HIS A 161 -11.66 -3.99 -18.56
C HIS A 161 -12.11 -3.29 -17.28
N ASP A 162 -13.05 -2.34 -17.34
CA ASP A 162 -13.67 -1.66 -16.19
C ASP A 162 -14.28 -2.63 -15.17
N ARG A 163 -14.72 -3.82 -15.62
CA ARG A 163 -15.31 -4.84 -14.73
C ARG A 163 -14.26 -5.71 -14.04
N ILE A 164 -13.05 -5.77 -14.59
CA ILE A 164 -11.97 -6.66 -14.16
C ILE A 164 -11.02 -5.90 -13.24
N TRP A 165 -10.72 -4.65 -13.56
CA TRP A 165 -9.79 -3.81 -12.80
C TRP A 165 -10.15 -3.68 -11.32
N PRO A 166 -11.40 -3.41 -10.91
CA PRO A 166 -11.76 -3.35 -9.49
C PRO A 166 -11.43 -4.65 -8.73
N LEU A 167 -11.65 -5.80 -9.37
CA LEU A 167 -11.31 -7.10 -8.79
C LEU A 167 -9.80 -7.31 -8.71
N TYR A 168 -9.06 -6.80 -9.69
CA TYR A 168 -7.61 -6.93 -9.74
C TYR A 168 -6.91 -5.98 -8.75
N LEU A 169 -7.46 -4.78 -8.53
CA LEU A 169 -7.02 -3.88 -7.47
C LEU A 169 -7.32 -4.47 -6.10
N ARG A 170 -8.47 -5.13 -5.93
CA ARG A 170 -8.77 -5.89 -4.71
C ARG A 170 -7.78 -7.03 -4.47
N LEU A 171 -7.29 -7.70 -5.52
CA LEU A 171 -6.17 -8.64 -5.37
C LEU A 171 -4.93 -7.92 -4.85
N ALA A 172 -4.56 -6.78 -5.47
CA ALA A 172 -3.37 -6.02 -5.13
C ALA A 172 -3.39 -5.43 -3.71
N SER A 173 -4.58 -5.15 -3.17
CA SER A 173 -4.75 -4.64 -1.80
C SER A 173 -4.78 -5.74 -0.73
N LEU A 174 -4.70 -7.02 -1.08
CA LEU A 174 -4.66 -8.10 -0.08
C LEU A 174 -3.32 -8.10 0.66
N PRO A 175 -3.30 -8.21 2.01
CA PRO A 175 -2.07 -8.22 2.80
C PRO A 175 -1.11 -9.37 2.47
N ALA A 176 -1.63 -10.47 1.91
CA ALA A 176 -0.83 -11.63 1.53
C ALA A 176 -0.07 -11.43 0.20
N CYS A 177 -0.34 -10.36 -0.55
CA CYS A 177 0.28 -10.10 -1.83
C CYS A 177 1.68 -9.48 -1.68
N PRO A 178 2.69 -9.99 -2.40
CA PRO A 178 4.00 -9.34 -2.45
C PRO A 178 3.88 -7.92 -3.00
N VAL A 179 4.55 -6.97 -2.35
CA VAL A 179 4.51 -5.53 -2.70
C VAL A 179 4.91 -5.29 -4.16
N GLU A 180 5.91 -6.00 -4.68
CA GLU A 180 6.32 -5.87 -6.09
C GLU A 180 5.21 -6.25 -7.08
N THR A 181 4.38 -7.23 -6.72
CA THR A 181 3.29 -7.68 -7.60
C THR A 181 2.21 -6.62 -7.68
N SER A 182 1.80 -6.04 -6.54
CA SER A 182 0.83 -4.95 -6.50
C SER A 182 1.37 -3.71 -7.21
N LEU A 183 2.65 -3.33 -7.03
CA LEU A 183 3.28 -2.25 -7.79
C LEU A 183 3.13 -2.42 -9.31
N ARG A 184 3.42 -3.62 -9.83
CA ARG A 184 3.28 -3.92 -11.27
C ARG A 184 1.82 -3.83 -11.73
N VAL A 185 0.88 -4.29 -10.91
CA VAL A 185 -0.55 -4.20 -11.21
C VAL A 185 -1.00 -2.75 -11.30
N PHE A 186 -0.67 -1.94 -10.30
CA PHE A 186 -1.05 -0.53 -10.28
C PHE A 186 -0.37 0.26 -11.41
N ARG A 187 0.91 -0.01 -11.73
CA ARG A 187 1.58 0.61 -12.89
C ARG A 187 0.87 0.32 -14.19
N ARG A 188 0.35 -0.91 -14.38
CA ARG A 188 -0.46 -1.24 -15.56
C ARG A 188 -1.82 -0.58 -15.52
N TYR A 189 -2.45 -0.47 -14.35
CA TYR A 189 -3.74 0.20 -14.20
C TYR A 189 -3.65 1.69 -14.57
N LEU A 190 -2.59 2.37 -14.17
CA LEU A 190 -2.37 3.78 -14.52
C LEU A 190 -2.18 4.04 -16.02
N GLN A 191 -1.76 3.03 -16.80
CA GLN A 191 -1.76 3.15 -18.25
C GLN A 191 -3.17 3.10 -18.85
N PHE A 192 -4.12 2.46 -18.15
CA PHE A 192 -5.51 2.35 -18.58
C PHE A 192 -6.33 3.57 -18.12
N ASP A 193 -6.28 3.90 -16.83
CA ASP A 193 -6.94 5.08 -16.28
C ASP A 193 -5.99 5.90 -15.40
N PRO A 194 -5.41 6.99 -15.97
CA PRO A 194 -4.57 7.92 -15.22
C PRO A 194 -5.28 8.64 -14.06
N SER A 195 -6.62 8.67 -14.05
CA SER A 195 -7.41 9.40 -13.04
C SER A 195 -7.26 8.80 -11.63
N HIS A 196 -6.96 7.50 -11.55
CA HIS A 196 -6.78 6.77 -10.30
C HIS A 196 -5.34 6.82 -9.74
N ALA A 197 -4.54 7.81 -10.13
CA ALA A 197 -3.20 8.02 -9.59
C ALA A 197 -3.16 8.10 -8.06
N GLU A 198 -4.19 8.69 -7.44
CA GLU A 198 -4.27 8.86 -5.98
C GLU A 198 -4.44 7.55 -5.21
N ASP A 199 -5.16 6.57 -5.78
CA ASP A 199 -5.29 5.25 -5.17
C ASP A 199 -3.95 4.52 -5.13
N PHE A 200 -3.15 4.69 -6.19
CA PHE A 200 -1.80 4.16 -6.24
C PHE A 200 -0.86 4.86 -5.26
N ILE A 201 -0.93 6.20 -5.15
CA ILE A 201 -0.13 6.96 -4.19
C ILE A 201 -0.44 6.52 -2.75
N ASN A 202 -1.72 6.39 -2.39
CA ASN A 202 -2.13 5.88 -1.08
C ASN A 202 -1.60 4.47 -0.82
N PHE A 203 -1.62 3.60 -1.84
CA PHE A 203 -1.04 2.26 -1.73
C PHE A 203 0.47 2.33 -1.50
N LEU A 204 1.21 3.17 -2.22
CA LEU A 204 2.65 3.36 -2.04
C LEU A 204 3.01 3.85 -0.63
N ILE A 205 2.23 4.80 -0.11
CA ILE A 205 2.35 5.30 1.26
C ILE A 205 2.14 4.14 2.25
N SER A 206 1.10 3.33 2.08
CA SER A 206 0.87 2.16 2.95
C SER A 206 1.96 1.08 2.84
N ALA A 207 2.65 1.02 1.71
CA ALA A 207 3.73 0.08 1.44
C ALA A 207 5.12 0.62 1.81
N ASN A 208 5.21 1.81 2.43
CA ASN A 208 6.46 2.49 2.78
C ASN A 208 7.41 2.77 1.59
N HIS A 209 6.89 2.91 0.37
CA HIS A 209 7.69 3.25 -0.81
C HIS A 209 7.62 4.76 -1.08
N TRP A 210 8.30 5.55 -0.23
CA TRP A 210 8.19 7.02 -0.20
C TRP A 210 8.75 7.69 -1.44
N GLN A 211 9.88 7.21 -1.96
CA GLN A 211 10.50 7.74 -3.19
C GLN A 211 9.53 7.68 -4.38
N GLU A 212 8.91 6.52 -4.62
CA GLU A 212 7.99 6.33 -5.73
C GLU A 212 6.71 7.14 -5.54
N ALA A 213 6.22 7.24 -4.30
CA ALA A 213 5.06 8.06 -3.96
C ALA A 213 5.32 9.54 -4.27
N ALA A 214 6.46 10.08 -3.82
CA ALA A 214 6.84 11.46 -4.06
C ALA A 214 7.03 11.77 -5.55
N ASN A 215 7.69 10.89 -6.30
CA ASN A 215 7.86 11.04 -7.75
C ASN A 215 6.51 11.08 -8.49
N ARG A 216 5.57 10.21 -8.11
CA ARG A 216 4.25 10.14 -8.72
C ARG A 216 3.39 11.35 -8.35
N LEU A 217 3.41 11.77 -7.08
CA LEU A 217 2.77 13.00 -6.64
C LEU A 217 3.32 14.22 -7.39
N ALA A 218 4.64 14.33 -7.55
CA ALA A 218 5.26 15.41 -8.30
C ALA A 218 4.86 15.41 -9.79
N SER A 219 4.78 14.23 -10.41
CA SER A 219 4.26 14.09 -11.79
C SER A 219 2.81 14.56 -11.89
N VAL A 220 1.93 14.09 -10.99
CA VAL A 220 0.51 14.46 -10.95
C VAL A 220 0.33 15.96 -10.70
N LEU A 221 1.20 16.56 -9.88
CA LEU A 221 1.19 18.00 -9.61
C LEU A 221 1.76 18.84 -10.76
N ASN A 222 2.54 18.27 -11.68
CA ASN A 222 3.00 18.97 -12.88
C ASN A 222 1.98 18.89 -14.03
N ASP A 223 1.09 17.89 -14.00
CA ASP A 223 0.04 17.73 -15.00
C ASP A 223 -1.14 18.67 -14.71
N ASP A 224 -1.22 19.80 -15.40
CA ASP A 224 -2.26 20.82 -15.18
C ASP A 224 -3.68 20.36 -15.56
N GLY A 225 -3.82 19.22 -16.24
CA GLY A 225 -5.09 18.59 -16.59
C GLY A 225 -5.62 17.59 -15.56
N PHE A 226 -4.86 17.25 -14.51
CA PHE A 226 -5.28 16.23 -13.55
C PHE A 226 -6.42 16.73 -12.66
N ARG A 227 -7.53 15.99 -12.65
CA ARG A 227 -8.64 16.21 -11.72
C ARG A 227 -8.77 15.00 -10.80
N SER A 228 -8.65 15.25 -9.51
CA SER A 228 -8.83 14.24 -8.46
C SER A 228 -10.21 13.58 -8.58
N VAL A 229 -10.25 12.25 -8.67
CA VAL A 229 -11.49 11.47 -8.55
C VAL A 229 -12.04 11.56 -7.11
N LYS A 230 -11.18 11.76 -6.11
CA LYS A 230 -11.55 11.90 -4.69
C LYS A 230 -11.93 13.33 -4.31
N GLY A 231 -11.89 14.28 -5.25
CA GLY A 231 -12.17 15.69 -4.99
C GLY A 231 -11.12 16.40 -4.15
N LYS A 232 -9.92 15.81 -3.99
CA LYS A 232 -8.81 16.49 -3.32
C LYS A 232 -8.41 17.71 -4.11
N THR A 233 -8.16 18.81 -3.39
CA THR A 233 -7.64 20.03 -4.02
C THR A 233 -6.17 19.82 -4.37
N ARG A 234 -5.68 20.52 -5.40
CA ARG A 234 -4.25 20.53 -5.74
C ARG A 234 -3.38 20.96 -4.56
N HIS A 235 -3.91 21.86 -3.73
CA HIS A 235 -3.28 22.28 -2.49
C HIS A 235 -3.11 21.14 -1.48
N GLN A 236 -4.13 20.31 -1.26
CA GLN A 236 -4.02 19.15 -0.37
C GLN A 236 -3.00 18.12 -0.87
N LEU A 237 -2.96 17.84 -2.18
CA LEU A 237 -1.94 16.96 -2.77
C LEU A 237 -0.53 17.54 -2.62
N TRP A 238 -0.40 18.87 -2.67
CA TRP A 238 0.85 19.56 -2.43
C TRP A 238 1.32 19.43 -0.97
N LEU A 239 0.42 19.60 -0.01
CA LEU A 239 0.72 19.40 1.40
C LEU A 239 1.11 17.95 1.70
N GLU A 240 0.40 16.97 1.13
CA GLU A 240 0.74 15.54 1.24
C GLU A 240 2.15 15.26 0.69
N LEU A 241 2.52 15.88 -0.45
CA LEU A 241 3.88 15.79 -0.98
C LEU A 241 4.89 16.40 0.00
N CYS A 242 4.64 17.59 0.54
CA CYS A 242 5.53 18.26 1.47
C CYS A 242 5.75 17.41 2.74
N GLU A 243 4.68 16.83 3.31
CA GLU A 243 4.78 15.96 4.47
C GLU A 243 5.62 14.70 4.20
N ILE A 244 5.50 14.08 3.02
CA ILE A 244 6.30 12.91 2.66
C ILE A 244 7.77 13.30 2.53
N LEU A 245 8.05 14.45 1.88
CA LEU A 245 9.40 14.94 1.67
C LEU A 245 10.09 15.30 2.98
N THR A 246 9.39 15.89 3.94
CA THR A 246 9.96 16.21 5.25
C THR A 246 10.09 14.97 6.13
N LYS A 247 9.06 14.12 6.22
CA LYS A 247 9.08 12.96 7.12
C LYS A 247 10.12 11.92 6.72
N HIS A 248 10.33 11.71 5.42
CA HIS A 248 11.20 10.68 4.86
C HIS A 248 12.36 11.29 4.05
N ALA A 249 13.02 12.31 4.60
CA ALA A 249 14.09 13.05 3.94
C ALA A 249 15.28 12.18 3.49
N ASP A 250 15.63 11.16 4.27
CA ASP A 250 16.79 10.28 4.00
C ASP A 250 16.52 9.31 2.85
N GLU A 251 15.28 8.87 2.72
CA GLU A 251 14.89 7.93 1.68
C GLU A 251 14.63 8.67 0.36
N VAL A 252 14.18 9.93 0.34
CA VAL A 252 13.86 10.66 -0.90
C VAL A 252 15.08 11.41 -1.48
N ALA A 253 16.13 10.67 -1.84
CA ALA A 253 17.37 11.24 -2.39
C ALA A 253 17.33 11.58 -3.90
N GLY A 254 16.31 11.11 -4.63
CA GLY A 254 16.25 11.22 -6.11
C GLY A 254 15.60 12.50 -6.66
N LEU A 255 14.90 13.27 -5.83
CA LEU A 255 14.19 14.49 -6.25
C LEU A 255 14.96 15.75 -5.86
N LYS A 256 14.91 16.78 -6.71
CA LYS A 256 15.36 18.12 -6.34
C LYS A 256 14.32 18.76 -5.42
N VAL A 257 14.28 18.29 -4.17
CA VAL A 257 13.31 18.70 -3.13
C VAL A 257 13.28 20.22 -2.97
N ASP A 258 14.45 20.87 -2.97
CA ASP A 258 14.59 22.32 -2.88
C ASP A 258 13.83 23.07 -4.00
N ALA A 259 14.02 22.65 -5.26
CA ALA A 259 13.35 23.26 -6.40
C ALA A 259 11.82 23.05 -6.37
N ILE A 260 11.38 21.89 -5.86
CA ILE A 260 9.96 21.56 -5.73
C ILE A 260 9.33 22.43 -4.65
N LEU A 261 9.88 22.45 -3.44
CA LEU A 261 9.35 23.22 -2.31
C LEU A 261 9.39 24.73 -2.59
N ARG A 262 10.48 25.25 -3.19
CA ARG A 262 10.55 26.65 -3.66
C ARG A 262 9.53 26.95 -4.76
N GLY A 263 9.26 25.98 -5.64
CA GLY A 263 8.16 26.06 -6.61
C GLY A 263 6.79 26.16 -5.93
N GLY A 264 6.60 25.46 -4.81
CA GLY A 264 5.41 25.54 -3.96
C GLY A 264 5.24 26.92 -3.33
N ILE A 265 6.31 27.43 -2.69
CA ILE A 265 6.33 28.75 -2.06
C ILE A 265 5.97 29.87 -3.04
N ARG A 266 6.36 29.75 -4.33
CA ARG A 266 5.99 30.74 -5.36
C ARG A 266 4.55 30.63 -5.86
N LYS A 267 3.97 29.43 -5.82
CA LYS A 267 2.63 29.15 -6.37
C LYS A 267 1.53 29.31 -5.32
N PHE A 268 1.83 29.04 -4.06
CA PHE A 268 0.90 29.12 -2.96
C PHE A 268 1.25 30.33 -2.09
N THR A 269 0.33 31.30 -2.04
CA THR A 269 0.43 32.48 -1.18
C THR A 269 -0.11 32.24 0.22
N ASP A 270 -0.73 31.07 0.43
CA ASP A 270 -1.40 30.72 1.67
C ASP A 270 -0.52 29.70 2.43
N GLU A 271 -0.29 29.96 3.72
CA GLU A 271 0.53 29.11 4.60
C GLU A 271 2.01 29.02 4.23
N VAL A 272 2.57 30.10 3.67
CA VAL A 272 3.97 30.17 3.24
C VAL A 272 4.93 29.87 4.39
N GLY A 273 4.57 30.29 5.61
CA GLY A 273 5.34 30.01 6.81
C GLY A 273 5.54 28.52 7.07
N LYS A 274 4.50 27.69 6.91
CA LYS A 274 4.61 26.23 7.10
C LYS A 274 5.49 25.57 6.03
N LEU A 275 5.48 26.12 4.81
CA LEU A 275 6.32 25.60 3.73
C LEU A 275 7.80 25.89 3.99
N TRP A 276 8.14 27.09 4.47
CA TRP A 276 9.51 27.43 4.87
C TRP A 276 10.01 26.57 6.03
N THR A 277 9.19 26.37 7.06
CA THR A 277 9.56 25.47 8.17
C THR A 277 9.75 24.04 7.68
N SER A 278 8.89 23.56 6.78
CA SER A 278 9.02 22.23 6.18
C SER A 278 10.31 22.07 5.35
N LEU A 279 10.70 23.10 4.59
CA LEU A 279 11.95 23.09 3.82
C LEU A 279 13.18 23.11 4.74
N ALA A 280 13.13 23.89 5.83
CA ALA A 280 14.19 23.91 6.81
C ALA A 280 14.32 22.56 7.53
N ASP A 281 13.21 21.99 8.01
CA ASP A 281 13.16 20.66 8.63
C ASP A 281 13.77 19.56 7.73
N TYR A 282 13.54 19.64 6.41
CA TYR A 282 14.16 18.73 5.45
C TYR A 282 15.70 18.80 5.48
N TYR A 283 16.28 20.00 5.55
CA TYR A 283 17.74 20.16 5.64
C TYR A 283 18.29 19.79 7.01
N VAL A 284 17.54 20.05 8.09
CA VAL A 284 17.89 19.63 9.46
C VAL A 284 18.02 18.11 9.52
N ARG A 285 17.04 17.36 8.98
CA ARG A 285 17.08 15.89 8.98
C ARG A 285 18.26 15.31 8.18
N ARG A 286 18.66 15.99 7.10
CA ARG A 286 19.84 15.59 6.32
C ARG A 286 21.18 15.96 6.98
N GLY A 287 21.17 16.63 8.13
CA GLY A 287 22.37 17.10 8.83
C GLY A 287 23.05 18.31 8.19
N LEU A 288 22.39 19.00 7.26
CA LEU A 288 22.92 20.19 6.59
C LEU A 288 22.45 21.47 7.30
N PHE A 289 22.94 21.69 8.52
CA PHE A 289 22.47 22.75 9.42
C PHE A 289 22.67 24.17 8.88
N GLU A 290 23.80 24.47 8.24
CA GLU A 290 24.04 25.81 7.69
C GLU A 290 23.05 26.14 6.56
N LYS A 291 22.71 25.15 5.70
CA LYS A 291 21.68 25.35 4.68
C LYS A 291 20.29 25.51 5.28
N ALA A 292 19.99 24.84 6.40
CA ALA A 292 18.74 25.06 7.11
C ALA A 292 18.64 26.50 7.64
N ARG A 293 19.75 27.06 8.16
CA ARG A 293 19.84 28.46 8.59
C ARG A 293 19.63 29.43 7.44
N ASP A 294 20.30 29.20 6.31
CA ASP A 294 20.11 30.03 5.10
C ASP A 294 18.63 30.08 4.69
N VAL A 295 17.95 28.93 4.74
CA VAL A 295 16.52 28.81 4.44
C VAL A 295 15.66 29.54 5.48
N PHE A 296 15.99 29.49 6.76
CA PHE A 296 15.27 30.23 7.79
C PHE A 296 15.42 31.75 7.64
N GLU A 297 16.64 32.25 7.37
CA GLU A 297 16.88 33.68 7.11
C GLU A 297 16.18 34.14 5.82
N GLU A 298 16.19 33.32 4.77
CA GLU A 298 15.40 33.59 3.55
C GLU A 298 13.88 33.57 3.81
N GLY A 299 13.41 32.63 4.64
CA GLY A 299 12.01 32.55 5.05
C GLY A 299 11.57 33.79 5.81
N VAL A 300 12.30 34.17 6.86
CA VAL A 300 12.04 35.36 7.66
C VAL A 300 12.06 36.64 6.82
N SER A 301 13.01 36.73 5.88
CA SER A 301 13.13 37.89 4.99
C SER A 301 12.18 37.88 3.80
N SER A 302 11.43 36.81 3.53
CA SER A 302 10.48 36.73 2.40
C SER A 302 9.02 36.80 2.82
N VAL A 303 8.70 36.42 4.06
CA VAL A 303 7.33 36.40 4.57
C VAL A 303 6.75 37.82 4.69
N VAL A 304 5.49 37.96 4.26
CA VAL A 304 4.75 39.23 4.28
C VAL A 304 3.79 39.29 5.46
N THR A 305 3.19 38.17 5.88
CA THR A 305 2.19 38.18 6.95
C THR A 305 2.82 37.98 8.35
N VAL A 306 2.32 38.69 9.36
CA VAL A 306 2.83 38.56 10.75
C VAL A 306 2.60 37.14 11.29
N LYS A 307 1.48 36.51 10.90
CA LYS A 307 1.16 35.13 11.31
C LYS A 307 2.13 34.11 10.74
N GLU A 308 2.51 34.25 9.48
CA GLU A 308 3.52 33.36 8.88
C GLU A 308 4.91 33.66 9.45
N PHE A 309 5.21 34.93 9.75
CA PHE A 309 6.49 35.31 10.35
C PHE A 309 6.64 34.67 11.73
N SER A 310 5.60 34.70 12.58
CA SER A 310 5.67 34.06 13.88
C SER A 310 5.92 32.56 13.78
N VAL A 311 5.27 31.86 12.84
CA VAL A 311 5.48 30.41 12.63
C VAL A 311 6.93 30.11 12.22
N VAL A 312 7.49 30.86 11.27
CA VAL A 312 8.88 30.64 10.82
C VAL A 312 9.88 31.02 11.91
N PHE A 313 9.66 32.15 12.59
CA PHE A 313 10.56 32.65 13.62
C PHE A 313 10.56 31.73 14.86
N GLU A 314 9.39 31.27 15.32
CA GLU A 314 9.31 30.29 16.41
C GLU A 314 10.03 29.00 16.06
N ALA A 315 9.82 28.46 14.85
CA ALA A 315 10.56 27.27 14.38
C ALA A 315 12.07 27.52 14.31
N TYR A 316 12.50 28.70 13.86
CA TYR A 316 13.92 29.06 13.79
C TYR A 316 14.55 29.15 15.19
N THR A 317 13.85 29.77 16.15
CA THR A 317 14.30 29.82 17.55
C THR A 317 14.39 28.44 18.18
N GLN A 318 13.40 27.57 17.94
CA GLN A 318 13.42 26.19 18.45
C GLN A 318 14.55 25.38 17.83
N PHE A 319 14.84 25.59 16.54
CA PHE A 319 15.97 24.97 15.87
C PHE A 319 17.31 25.37 16.50
N GLU A 320 17.60 26.66 16.64
CA GLU A 320 18.87 27.11 17.25
C GLU A 320 18.96 26.69 18.73
N GLN A 321 17.85 26.73 19.48
CA GLN A 321 17.79 26.19 20.84
C GLN A 321 18.11 24.70 20.88
N SER A 322 17.55 23.89 19.98
CA SER A 322 17.82 22.44 19.93
C SER A 322 19.28 22.14 19.57
N MET A 323 19.87 22.93 18.66
CA MET A 323 21.26 22.81 18.25
C MET A 323 22.25 23.24 19.35
N LEU A 324 21.87 24.25 20.14
CA LEU A 324 22.60 24.69 21.32
C LEU A 324 22.52 23.66 22.44
N ALA A 325 21.32 23.19 22.77
CA ALA A 325 21.10 22.18 23.80
C ALA A 325 21.88 20.89 23.50
N ALA A 326 21.78 20.37 22.27
CA ALA A 326 22.51 19.17 21.87
C ALA A 326 24.04 19.33 21.92
N LYS A 327 24.56 20.56 21.75
CA LYS A 327 25.99 20.83 21.91
C LYS A 327 26.42 21.00 23.36
N LEU A 328 25.59 21.63 24.19
CA LEU A 328 25.84 21.73 25.62
C LEU A 328 25.85 20.35 26.27
N GLU A 329 24.90 19.48 25.91
CA GLU A 329 24.87 18.08 26.37
C GLU A 329 26.13 17.32 25.93
N ALA A 330 26.56 17.46 24.67
CA ALA A 330 27.79 16.83 24.19
C ALA A 330 29.05 17.33 24.93
N ALA A 331 29.13 18.63 25.21
CA ALA A 331 30.24 19.21 25.97
C ALA A 331 30.23 18.77 27.44
N GLU A 332 29.05 18.61 28.06
CA GLU A 332 28.90 18.05 29.42
C GLU A 332 29.33 16.58 29.47
N GLU A 333 28.98 15.77 28.46
CA GLU A 333 29.39 14.36 28.35
C GLU A 333 30.92 14.22 28.15
N GLU A 334 31.52 15.02 27.26
CA GLU A 334 32.97 15.05 27.05
C GLU A 334 33.72 15.48 28.32
N GLY A 335 33.20 16.48 29.05
CA GLY A 335 33.75 16.88 30.34
C GLY A 335 33.66 15.81 31.43
N ALA A 336 32.59 15.01 31.44
CA ALA A 336 32.40 13.91 32.40
C ALA A 336 33.32 12.71 32.13
N GLU A 337 33.66 12.44 30.86
CA GLU A 337 34.63 11.40 30.49
C GLU A 337 36.06 11.75 30.92
N ASP A 338 36.44 13.02 30.80
CA ASP A 338 37.75 13.53 31.25
C ASP A 338 37.92 13.48 32.78
N GLU A 339 36.83 13.66 33.55
CA GLU A 339 36.86 13.50 35.01
C GLU A 339 37.00 12.03 35.46
N ASN A 340 36.49 11.07 34.66
CA ASN A 340 36.55 9.64 34.98
C ASN A 340 37.88 8.97 34.57
N GLU A 341 38.63 9.54 33.61
CA GLU A 341 40.03 9.15 33.30
C GLU A 341 41.06 9.65 34.36
N GLY A 342 40.61 10.30 35.45
CA GLY A 342 41.46 10.81 36.55
C GLY A 342 42.21 9.77 37.40
N GLY A 343 42.09 8.46 37.13
CA GLY A 343 42.73 7.38 37.89
C GLY A 343 43.94 6.70 37.24
N GLY A 344 44.30 7.04 35.99
CA GLY A 344 45.33 6.34 35.22
C GLY A 344 46.64 7.13 35.10
N ARG A 345 47.74 6.58 35.64
CA ARG A 345 49.11 7.11 35.60
C ARG A 345 49.67 7.15 34.14
N LYS A 346 49.23 8.08 33.29
CA LYS A 346 49.82 8.31 31.96
C LYS A 346 51.01 9.28 32.02
N SER A 347 52.06 8.91 31.31
CA SER A 347 53.41 9.51 31.25
C SER A 347 53.39 11.02 30.99
N GLY A 348 54.20 11.79 31.72
CA GLY A 348 54.21 13.27 31.70
C GLY A 348 54.51 13.93 30.35
N MET A 349 54.95 13.17 29.34
CA MET A 349 55.18 13.66 27.97
C MET A 349 53.86 13.82 27.18
N ASP A 350 52.87 12.95 27.41
CA ASP A 350 51.56 13.01 26.72
C ASP A 350 50.72 14.18 27.24
N LYS A 351 50.78 14.48 28.55
CA LYS A 351 50.10 15.65 29.11
C LYS A 351 50.62 16.96 28.54
N LEU A 352 51.93 17.08 28.32
CA LEU A 352 52.49 18.30 27.74
C LEU A 352 52.09 18.44 26.27
N SER A 353 52.07 17.34 25.52
CA SER A 353 51.67 17.30 24.11
C SER A 353 50.18 17.56 23.92
N LYS A 354 49.31 16.95 24.75
CA LYS A 354 47.86 17.21 24.77
C LYS A 354 47.56 18.65 25.19
N LYS A 355 48.28 19.20 26.16
CA LYS A 355 48.14 20.60 26.60
C LYS A 355 48.67 21.61 25.57
N PHE A 356 49.77 21.31 24.89
CA PHE A 356 50.28 22.12 23.76
C PHE A 356 49.38 22.04 22.52
N LEU A 357 48.74 20.90 22.28
CA LEU A 357 47.74 20.75 21.21
C LEU A 357 46.43 21.48 21.58
N ASN A 358 46.00 21.46 22.84
CA ASN A 358 44.82 22.20 23.32
C ASN A 358 45.02 23.72 23.31
N GLU A 359 46.26 24.20 23.47
CA GLU A 359 46.61 25.62 23.46
C GLU A 359 46.92 26.15 22.05
N PHE A 360 46.90 25.27 21.04
CA PHE A 360 46.95 25.65 19.64
C PHE A 360 45.54 26.06 19.21
N TRP A 361 45.36 27.37 19.00
CA TRP A 361 44.18 28.18 18.64
C TRP A 361 43.32 27.72 17.44
N LEU A 362 43.20 26.42 17.18
CA LEU A 362 42.44 25.79 16.09
C LEU A 362 41.62 24.58 16.54
N ASN A 363 41.67 24.18 17.82
CA ASN A 363 40.70 23.25 18.39
C ASN A 363 39.49 24.05 18.92
N ASP A 364 38.70 24.56 17.98
CA ASP A 364 37.33 25.06 18.17
C ASP A 364 36.38 23.91 18.56
N GLU A 365 36.68 23.14 19.61
CA GLU A 365 35.75 22.14 20.15
C GLU A 365 34.59 22.84 20.91
N ASP A 366 34.83 24.06 21.41
CA ASP A 366 33.84 24.94 22.06
C ASP A 366 33.22 25.99 21.11
N ASP A 367 32.60 25.55 20.00
CA ASP A 367 31.72 26.39 19.16
C ASP A 367 30.41 26.79 19.88
N THR A 368 30.30 26.52 21.19
CA THR A 368 29.15 26.81 22.05
C THR A 368 28.96 28.32 22.21
N ASP A 369 30.01 29.06 22.52
CA ASP A 369 29.98 30.52 22.69
C ASP A 369 29.58 31.24 21.40
N LEU A 370 30.10 30.79 20.25
CA LEU A 370 29.73 31.34 18.95
C LEU A 370 28.24 31.12 18.64
N ARG A 371 27.70 29.94 18.98
CA ARG A 371 26.28 29.63 18.80
C ARG A 371 25.40 30.41 19.78
N MET A 372 25.84 30.60 21.02
CA MET A 372 25.13 31.41 22.01
C MET A 372 25.03 32.87 21.56
N ALA A 373 26.15 33.46 21.13
CA ALA A 373 26.17 34.81 20.58
C ALA A 373 25.28 34.97 19.33
N ARG A 374 25.20 33.93 18.47
CA ARG A 374 24.28 33.91 17.33
C ARG A 374 22.81 33.87 17.76
N PHE A 375 22.48 33.05 18.75
CA PHE A 375 21.12 32.93 19.26
C PHE A 375 20.64 34.23 19.94
N GLU A 376 21.49 34.88 20.73
CA GLU A 376 21.22 36.19 21.31
C GLU A 376 20.96 37.23 20.21
N ARG A 377 21.84 37.29 19.21
CA ARG A 377 21.66 38.19 18.06
C ARG A 377 20.34 37.95 17.32
N LEU A 378 19.87 36.71 17.23
CA LEU A 378 18.60 36.37 16.59
C LEU A 378 17.41 36.90 17.40
N LEU A 379 17.47 36.79 18.74
CA LEU A 379 16.44 37.33 19.62
C LEU A 379 16.41 38.86 19.59
N ASP A 380 17.57 39.50 19.57
CA ASP A 380 17.69 40.96 19.50
C ASP A 380 17.14 41.53 18.18
N ARG A 381 17.32 40.80 17.07
CA ARG A 381 16.78 41.17 15.75
C ARG A 381 15.26 40.98 15.63
N ARG A 382 14.60 40.28 16.54
CA ARG A 382 13.15 40.01 16.48
C ARG A 382 12.30 41.27 16.28
N PRO A 383 12.44 42.36 17.09
CA PRO A 383 11.68 43.59 16.91
C PRO A 383 11.92 44.25 15.54
N GLU A 384 13.16 44.27 15.05
CA GLU A 384 13.52 44.82 13.73
C GLU A 384 12.89 44.02 12.58
N LEU A 385 12.93 42.69 12.70
CA LEU A 385 12.33 41.81 11.72
C LEU A 385 10.81 41.96 11.70
N LEU A 386 10.18 42.08 12.88
CA LEU A 386 8.75 42.30 13.00
C LEU A 386 8.31 43.64 12.40
N SER A 387 9.02 44.73 12.71
CA SER A 387 8.73 46.04 12.10
C SER A 387 8.93 46.00 10.59
N SER A 388 9.95 45.29 10.08
CA SER A 388 10.15 45.09 8.65
C SER A 388 8.97 44.35 7.97
N VAL A 389 8.36 43.37 8.65
CA VAL A 389 7.19 42.64 8.15
C VAL A 389 5.94 43.53 8.14
N LEU A 390 5.75 44.34 9.18
CA LEU A 390 4.65 45.31 9.25
C LEU A 390 4.76 46.38 8.17
N LEU A 391 5.98 46.85 7.87
CA LEU A 391 6.25 47.80 6.80
C LEU A 391 6.00 47.19 5.40
N ARG A 392 6.22 45.89 5.21
CA ARG A 392 5.87 45.19 3.96
C ARG A 392 4.37 45.11 3.71
N GLN A 393 3.57 45.02 4.77
CA GLN A 393 2.11 45.06 4.67
C GLN A 393 1.60 46.48 4.43
N ASN A 394 2.15 47.46 5.17
CA ASN A 394 1.73 48.85 5.13
C ASN A 394 2.95 49.79 5.06
N PRO A 395 3.42 50.13 3.85
CA PRO A 395 4.61 50.96 3.66
C PRO A 395 4.51 52.38 4.26
N HIS A 396 3.29 52.87 4.48
CA HIS A 396 3.01 54.22 4.97
C HIS A 396 2.91 54.32 6.49
N ASN A 397 3.22 53.26 7.24
CA ASN A 397 3.15 53.29 8.70
C ASN A 397 4.41 53.96 9.31
N VAL A 398 4.30 55.27 9.59
CA VAL A 398 5.40 56.10 10.11
C VAL A 398 5.88 55.65 11.49
N GLU A 399 5.02 55.10 12.34
CA GLU A 399 5.40 54.63 13.68
C GLU A 399 6.34 53.42 13.63
N GLU A 400 6.16 52.52 12.65
CA GLU A 400 7.02 51.36 12.46
C GLU A 400 8.37 51.75 11.83
N TRP A 401 8.40 52.78 10.97
CA TRP A 401 9.65 53.37 10.48
C TRP A 401 10.49 53.97 11.61
N HIS A 402 9.87 54.73 12.52
CA HIS A 402 10.56 55.25 13.69
C HIS A 402 11.10 54.14 14.61
N ARG A 403 10.39 53.01 14.70
CA ARG A 403 10.84 51.85 15.48
C ARG A 403 12.00 51.11 14.83
N CYS A 404 12.14 51.18 13.49
CA CYS A 404 13.32 50.73 12.77
C CYS A 404 14.53 51.67 12.89
N ASP A 405 14.31 52.99 12.98
CA ASP A 405 15.39 53.99 13.03
C ASP A 405 15.99 54.18 14.45
N LEU A 406 15.30 53.71 15.49
CA LEU A 406 15.69 53.87 16.90
C LEU A 406 16.41 52.66 17.50
N LEU A 407 16.59 51.58 16.72
CA LEU A 407 17.36 50.38 17.04
C LEU A 407 18.62 50.38 16.16
#